data_AF-A0A966TZ85-F1
#
_entry.id   AF-A0A966TZ85-F1
#
_cell.length_a   1.000
_cell.length_b   1.000
_cell.length_c   1.000
_cell.angle_alpha   90.00
_cell.angle_beta   90.00
_cell.angle_gamma   90.00
#
_symmetry.space_group_name_H-M   'P 1'
#
loop_
_entity.id
_entity.type
_entity.pdbx_description
1 polymer ?
#
loop_
_entity_poly.entity_id
_entity_poly.type
_entity_poly.pdbx_seq_one_letter_code
_entity_poly.pdbx_strand_id
1 'polypeptide(L)' 'GFAPGLIIISAGFDAHIRDPLAQLRLNEVDFAWITRAIIAAAPGVPVVSMLEGGYDLQALAASTAAHVAALSAAMTGG' A
#
# COMPACT_ATOMS: atom_id res chain seq x y z
N GLY A 1 11.01 9.75 -19.93
CA GLY A 1 10.57 8.91 -18.80
C GLY A 1 9.12 9.23 -18.48
N PHE A 2 8.47 8.39 -17.68
CA PHE A 2 7.12 8.66 -17.18
C PHE A 2 7.19 9.70 -16.05
N ALA A 3 6.29 10.69 -16.04
CA ALA A 3 6.26 11.80 -15.09
C ALA A 3 4.81 12.07 -14.67
N PRO A 4 4.27 11.30 -13.69
CA PRO A 4 2.88 11.42 -13.29
C PRO A 4 2.62 12.73 -12.54
N GLY A 5 1.46 13.35 -12.78
CA GLY A 5 0.96 14.46 -11.96
C GLY A 5 0.13 14.02 -10.76
N LEU A 6 -0.25 12.74 -10.70
CA LEU A 6 -1.01 12.09 -9.63
C LEU A 6 -0.69 10.60 -9.67
N ILE A 7 -0.54 9.98 -8.49
CA ILE A 7 -0.47 8.53 -8.33
C ILE A 7 -1.78 8.06 -7.69
N ILE A 8 -2.41 7.05 -8.31
CA ILE A 8 -3.56 6.35 -7.72
C ILE A 8 -3.12 4.92 -7.43
N ILE A 9 -3.26 4.50 -6.17
CA ILE A 9 -2.99 3.13 -5.72
C ILE A 9 -4.35 2.43 -5.57
N SER A 10 -4.58 1.40 -6.39
CA SER A 10 -5.62 0.41 -6.09
C SER A 10 -5.02 -0.59 -5.10
N ALA A 11 -5.36 -0.44 -3.84
CA ALA A 11 -4.75 -1.16 -2.72
C ALA A 11 -5.57 -2.40 -2.37
N GLY A 12 -5.24 -3.52 -3.02
CA GLY A 12 -5.68 -4.85 -2.61
C GLY A 12 -4.71 -5.48 -1.61
N PHE A 13 -5.23 -5.99 -0.50
CA PHE A 13 -4.46 -6.68 0.53
C PHE A 13 -4.63 -8.21 0.49
N ASP A 14 -5.23 -8.72 -0.59
CA ASP A 14 -5.40 -10.15 -0.82
C ASP A 14 -4.08 -10.87 -1.13
N ALA A 15 -3.00 -10.16 -1.49
CA ALA A 15 -1.67 -10.74 -1.60
C ALA A 15 -1.05 -11.20 -0.24
N HIS A 16 -1.73 -10.93 0.87
CA HIS A 16 -1.29 -11.34 2.20
C HIS A 16 -1.28 -12.86 2.34
N ILE A 17 -0.30 -13.42 3.06
CA ILE A 17 -0.13 -14.88 3.27
C ILE A 17 -1.34 -15.60 3.90
N ARG A 18 -2.25 -14.83 4.51
CA ARG A 18 -3.44 -15.34 5.19
C ARG A 18 -4.69 -15.28 4.30
N ASP A 19 -4.63 -14.58 3.18
CA ASP A 19 -5.78 -14.42 2.33
C ASP A 19 -6.17 -15.76 1.70
N PRO A 20 -7.46 -16.14 1.71
CA PRO A 20 -7.89 -17.41 1.15
C PRO A 20 -7.93 -17.45 -0.38
N LEU A 21 -7.91 -16.28 -1.04
CA LEU A 21 -8.10 -16.18 -2.49
C LEU A 21 -6.77 -16.05 -3.24
N ALA A 22 -5.78 -15.36 -2.66
CA ALA A 22 -4.47 -15.20 -3.30
C ALA A 22 -3.40 -16.10 -2.66
N GLN A 23 -2.67 -16.85 -3.49
CA GLN A 23 -1.58 -17.74 -3.07
C GLN A 23 -0.22 -17.02 -3.01
N LEU A 24 -0.24 -15.77 -2.55
CA LEU A 24 0.97 -14.97 -2.34
C LEU A 24 1.42 -15.04 -0.89
N ARG A 25 2.60 -14.46 -0.61
CA ARG A 25 3.27 -14.56 0.70
C ARG A 25 3.74 -13.22 1.24
N LEU A 26 3.01 -12.15 0.92
CA LEU A 26 3.28 -10.86 1.53
C LEU A 26 2.80 -10.85 2.98
N ASN A 27 3.43 -10.03 3.81
CA ASN A 27 2.96 -9.63 5.13
C ASN A 27 2.81 -8.11 5.20
N GLU A 28 2.41 -7.59 6.37
CA GLU A 28 2.12 -6.18 6.59
C GLU A 28 3.34 -5.27 6.35
N VAL A 29 4.55 -5.76 6.66
CA VAL A 29 5.81 -5.02 6.45
C VAL A 29 6.06 -4.82 4.95
N ASP A 30 5.72 -5.81 4.14
CA ASP A 30 5.86 -5.74 2.68
C ASP A 30 4.93 -4.67 2.11
N PHE A 31 3.67 -4.61 2.55
CA PHE A 31 2.75 -3.56 2.11
C PHE A 31 3.22 -2.16 2.50
N ALA A 32 3.76 -1.99 3.71
CA ALA A 32 4.37 -0.72 4.12
C ALA A 32 5.59 -0.36 3.26
N TRP A 33 6.42 -1.35 2.91
CA TRP A 33 7.58 -1.15 2.04
C TRP A 33 7.17 -0.76 0.61
N ILE A 34 6.21 -1.47 0.00
CA ILE A 34 5.67 -1.17 -1.34
C ILE A 34 5.16 0.27 -1.38
N THR A 35 4.42 0.68 -0.36
CA THR A 35 3.89 2.05 -0.24
C THR A 35 4.99 3.10 -0.28
N ARG A 36 6.04 2.91 0.53
CA ARG A 36 7.21 3.81 0.54
C ARG A 36 7.94 3.82 -0.81
N ALA A 37 8.08 2.66 -1.44
CA ALA A 37 8.73 2.54 -2.75
C ALA A 37 7.97 3.32 -3.84
N ILE A 38 6.63 3.23 -3.86
CA ILE A 38 5.79 3.98 -4.80
C ILE A 38 5.98 5.50 -4.61
N ILE A 39 5.94 5.98 -3.37
CA ILE A 39 6.11 7.40 -3.05
C ILE A 39 7.51 7.89 -3.43
N ALA A 40 8.54 7.10 -3.12
CA ALA A 40 9.94 7.44 -3.45
C ALA A 40 10.22 7.47 -4.96
N ALA A 41 9.43 6.75 -5.77
CA ALA A 41 9.57 6.74 -7.22
C ALA A 41 9.15 8.06 -7.88
N ALA A 42 8.27 8.85 -7.24
CA ALA A 42 7.89 10.18 -7.72
C ALA A 42 7.69 11.17 -6.54
N PRO A 43 8.79 11.66 -5.94
CA PRO A 43 8.74 12.56 -4.80
C PRO A 43 7.94 13.85 -5.11
N GLY A 44 7.08 14.26 -4.19
CA GLY A 44 6.27 15.47 -4.33
C GLY A 44 5.02 15.33 -5.22
N VAL A 45 4.81 14.16 -5.85
CA VAL A 45 3.58 13.89 -6.59
C VAL A 45 2.46 13.48 -5.62
N PRO A 46 1.26 14.07 -5.71
CA PRO A 46 0.13 13.66 -4.88
C PRO A 46 -0.21 12.18 -5.04
N VAL A 47 -0.57 11.53 -3.94
CA VAL A 47 -0.94 10.11 -3.91
C VAL A 47 -2.32 9.96 -3.32
N VAL A 48 -3.18 9.21 -4.02
CA VAL A 48 -4.50 8.77 -3.54
C VAL A 48 -4.49 7.25 -3.51
N SER A 49 -4.92 6.67 -2.39
CA SER A 49 -5.06 5.22 -2.23
C SER A 49 -6.53 4.84 -2.08
N MET A 50 -6.95 3.77 -2.74
CA MET A 50 -8.31 3.24 -2.73
C MET A 50 -8.27 1.76 -2.39
N LEU A 51 -8.90 1.38 -1.27
CA LEU A 51 -9.03 -0.02 -0.89
C LEU A 51 -9.82 -0.80 -1.95
N GLU A 52 -9.34 -1.99 -2.30
CA GLU A 52 -9.97 -2.89 -3.27
C GLU A 52 -10.18 -4.29 -2.64
N GLY A 53 -9.30 -5.27 -2.91
CA GLY A 53 -9.36 -6.63 -2.36
C GLY A 53 -8.77 -6.82 -0.97
N GLY A 54 -9.00 -8.00 -0.40
CA GLY A 54 -8.55 -8.42 0.94
C GLY A 54 -9.68 -9.09 1.72
N TYR A 55 -9.54 -10.40 1.94
CA TYR A 55 -10.64 -11.28 2.32
C TYR A 55 -10.40 -12.05 3.63
N ASP A 56 -9.17 -12.05 4.16
CA ASP A 56 -8.92 -12.35 5.58
C ASP A 56 -8.98 -11.04 6.39
N LEU A 57 -9.98 -10.90 7.27
CA LEU A 57 -10.25 -9.64 7.98
C LEU A 57 -9.09 -9.19 8.90
N GLN A 58 -8.34 -10.13 9.48
CA GLN A 58 -7.20 -9.81 10.33
C GLN A 58 -6.05 -9.25 9.49
N ALA A 59 -5.71 -9.93 8.40
CA ALA A 59 -4.73 -9.49 7.43
C ALA A 59 -5.11 -8.16 6.79
N LEU A 60 -6.38 -7.99 6.40
CA LEU A 60 -6.90 -6.76 5.83
C LEU A 60 -6.68 -5.58 6.79
N ALA A 61 -7.10 -5.73 8.05
CA ALA A 61 -6.95 -4.68 9.05
C ALA A 61 -5.48 -4.32 9.29
N ALA A 62 -4.62 -5.32 9.48
CA ALA A 62 -3.21 -5.12 9.79
C ALA A 62 -2.44 -4.53 8.59
N SER A 63 -2.69 -5.03 7.38
CA SER A 63 -2.06 -4.55 6.14
C SER A 63 -2.52 -3.15 5.77
N THR A 64 -3.82 -2.84 5.94
CA THR A 64 -4.35 -1.49 5.76
C THR A 64 -3.68 -0.51 6.73
N ALA A 65 -3.56 -0.88 8.01
CA ALA A 65 -2.90 -0.04 9.01
C ALA A 65 -1.44 0.23 8.64
N ALA A 66 -0.70 -0.79 8.20
CA ALA A 66 0.69 -0.66 7.78
C ALA A 66 0.85 0.23 6.53
N HIS A 67 -0.04 0.08 5.53
CA HIS A 67 -0.09 0.93 4.34
C HIS A 67 -0.38 2.40 4.69
N VAL A 68 -1.42 2.66 5.48
CA VAL A 68 -1.80 4.02 5.89
C VAL A 68 -0.70 4.67 6.73
N ALA A 69 -0.10 3.94 7.66
CA ALA A 69 1.03 4.47 8.45
C ALA A 69 2.21 4.87 7.56
N ALA A 70 2.54 4.06 6.55
CA ALA A 70 3.57 4.39 5.57
C ALA A 70 3.21 5.61 4.70
N LEU A 71 1.94 5.72 4.29
CA LEU A 71 1.44 6.86 3.53
C LEU A 71 1.50 8.16 4.36
N SER A 72 1.07 8.12 5.63
CA SER A 72 1.08 9.28 6.52
C SER A 72 2.49 9.73 6.88
N ALA A 73 3.42 8.80 7.11
CA ALA A 73 4.81 9.14 7.42
C ALA A 73 5.49 9.93 6.28
N ALA A 74 5.11 9.67 5.03
CA ALA A 74 5.59 10.43 3.89
C ALA A 74 5.03 11.86 3.81
N MET A 75 3.87 12.12 4.42
CA MET A 75 3.27 13.46 4.45
C MET A 75 3.92 14.38 5.47
N THR A 76 4.52 13.83 6.53
CA THR A 76 5.13 14.60 7.63
C THR A 76 6.62 14.90 7.44
N GLY A 77 7.20 14.50 6.30
CA GLY A 77 8.62 14.69 5.96
C GLY A 77 8.91 15.91 5.08
N GLY A 78 8.24 17.04 5.35
CA GLY A 78 8.51 18.36 4.74
C GLY A 78 9.32 19.26 5.66
#